data_AF-A0A370GPJ4-F1
#
_entry.id   AF-A0A370GPJ4-F1
#
_cell.length_a   1.000
_cell.length_b   1.000
_cell.length_c   1.000
_cell.angle_alpha   90.00
_cell.angle_beta   90.00
_cell.angle_gamma   90.00
#
_symmetry.space_group_name_H-M   'P 1'
#
loop_
_entity.id
_entity.type
_entity.pdbx_description
1 polymer ?
#
loop_
_entity_poly.entity_id
_entity_poly.type
_entity_poly.pdbx_seq_one_letter_code
_entity_poly.pdbx_strand_id
1 'polypeptide(L)' 'MTQKELSYVEDEIRAEEITAKTLNWCASMCLDIELRDALADMAERHQLRIAALSKYFHESGPIQ' A
#
# COMPACT_ATOMS: atom_id res chain seq x y z
N MET A 1 17.77 6.61 -10.02
CA MET A 1 16.56 6.32 -10.81
C MET A 1 16.34 7.40 -11.84
N THR A 2 15.77 7.06 -12.99
CA THR A 2 15.23 8.03 -13.95
C THR A 2 13.91 8.62 -13.42
N GLN A 3 13.53 9.80 -13.92
CA GLN A 3 12.25 10.43 -13.55
C GLN A 3 11.04 9.53 -13.86
N LYS A 4 11.12 8.75 -14.93
CA LYS A 4 10.09 7.78 -15.32
C LYS A 4 9.96 6.63 -14.31
N GLU A 5 11.07 6.14 -13.78
CA GLU A 5 11.05 5.11 -12.73
C GLU A 5 10.49 5.67 -11.42
N LEU A 6 10.81 6.93 -11.08
CA LEU A 6 10.25 7.59 -9.90
C LEU A 6 8.72 7.73 -10.01
N SER A 7 8.20 8.17 -11.15
CA SER A 7 6.75 8.26 -11.36
C SER A 7 6.04 6.91 -11.28
N TYR A 8 6.67 5.82 -11.74
CA TYR A 8 6.09 4.48 -11.59
C TYR A 8 6.01 4.04 -10.14
N VAL A 9 7.04 4.33 -9.33
CA VAL A 9 7.01 4.00 -7.89
C VAL A 9 5.93 4.82 -7.16
N GLU A 10 5.76 6.10 -7.51
CA GLU A 10 4.67 6.93 -6.96
C GLU A 10 3.28 6.38 -7.32
N ASP A 11 3.09 5.95 -8.57
CA ASP A 11 1.82 5.36 -9.02
C ASP A 11 1.53 4.04 -8.30
N GLU A 12 2.54 3.19 -8.11
CA GLU A 12 2.40 1.94 -7.35
C GLU A 12 2.06 2.19 -5.87
N ILE A 13 2.72 3.15 -5.22
CA ILE A 13 2.37 3.55 -3.84
C ILE A 13 0.90 3.98 -3.77
N ARG A 14 0.41 4.77 -4.74
CA ARG A 14 -0.99 5.20 -4.78
C ARG A 14 -1.96 4.02 -4.98
N ALA A 15 -1.63 3.08 -5.85
CA ALA A 15 -2.46 1.90 -6.09
C ALA A 15 -2.55 1.00 -4.85
N GLU A 16 -1.43 0.78 -4.17
CA GLU A 16 -1.35 0.04 -2.91
C GLU A 16 -2.16 0.73 -1.81
N GLU A 17 -2.10 2.06 -1.70
CA GLU A 17 -2.90 2.83 -0.74
C GLU A 17 -4.40 2.68 -0.94
N ILE A 18 -4.88 2.81 -2.18
CA ILE A 18 -6.30 2.65 -2.50
C ILE A 18 -6.74 1.22 -2.15
N THR A 19 -5.92 0.23 -2.48
CA THR A 19 -6.20 -1.19 -2.20
C THR A 19 -6.30 -1.45 -0.70
N ALA A 20 -5.30 -1.01 0.09
CA ALA A 20 -5.29 -1.17 1.54
C ALA A 20 -6.52 -0.50 2.20
N LYS A 21 -6.83 0.74 1.81
CA LYS A 21 -7.99 1.48 2.33
C LYS A 21 -9.31 0.80 1.99
N THR A 22 -9.43 0.29 0.77
CA THR A 22 -10.63 -0.43 0.31
C THR A 22 -10.82 -1.73 1.09
N LEU A 23 -9.76 -2.53 1.24
CA LEU A 23 -9.82 -3.78 2.00
C LEU A 23 -10.19 -3.55 3.47
N ASN A 24 -9.61 -2.53 4.10
CA ASN A 24 -9.93 -2.18 5.48
C ASN A 24 -11.39 -1.72 5.61
N TRP A 25 -11.88 -0.91 4.67
CA TRP A 25 -13.29 -0.52 4.64
C TRP A 25 -14.21 -1.74 4.46
N CYS A 26 -13.88 -2.66 3.55
CA CYS A 26 -14.62 -3.92 3.39
C CYS A 26 -14.62 -4.75 4.69
N ALA A 27 -13.48 -4.87 5.38
CA ALA A 27 -13.39 -5.56 6.67
C ALA A 27 -14.31 -4.92 7.71
N SER A 28 -14.35 -3.57 7.78
CA SER A 28 -15.19 -2.85 8.75
C SER A 28 -16.69 -3.08 8.55
N MET A 29 -17.11 -3.44 7.35
CA MET A 29 -18.50 -3.72 6.97
C MET A 29 -18.83 -5.22 6.99
N CYS A 30 -17.85 -6.08 7.28
CA CYS A 30 -18.01 -7.53 7.22
C CYS A 30 -18.47 -8.10 8.56
N LEU A 31 -19.59 -8.83 8.53
CA LEU A 31 -20.14 -9.52 9.70
C LEU A 31 -19.53 -10.90 9.93
N ASP A 32 -19.01 -11.52 8.86
CA ASP A 32 -18.32 -12.79 8.95
C ASP A 32 -16.91 -12.59 9.50
N ILE A 33 -16.61 -13.24 10.63
CA ILE A 33 -15.36 -12.99 11.36
C ILE A 33 -14.13 -13.49 10.61
N GLU A 34 -14.22 -14.64 9.95
CA GLU A 34 -13.11 -15.23 9.22
C GLU A 34 -12.76 -14.37 7.99
N LEU A 35 -13.79 -13.94 7.24
CA LEU A 35 -13.62 -13.06 6.11
C LEU A 35 -13.13 -11.66 6.51
N ARG A 36 -13.64 -11.11 7.62
CA ARG A 36 -13.17 -9.82 8.16
C ARG A 36 -11.69 -9.88 8.49
N ASP A 37 -11.26 -10.91 9.20
CA ASP A 37 -9.88 -11.04 9.64
C ASP A 37 -8.95 -11.27 8.44
N ALA A 38 -9.38 -12.03 7.43
CA ALA A 38 -8.66 -12.19 6.18
C ALA A 38 -8.52 -10.85 5.42
N LEU A 39 -9.58 -10.05 5.32
CA LEU A 39 -9.54 -8.73 4.68
C LEU A 39 -8.64 -7.75 5.44
N ALA A 40 -8.66 -7.80 6.78
CA ALA A 40 -7.79 -6.97 7.62
C ALA A 40 -6.31 -7.34 7.45
N ASP A 41 -5.98 -8.63 7.45
CA ASP A 41 -4.61 -9.12 7.19
C ASP A 41 -4.11 -8.73 5.78
N MET A 42 -4.98 -8.83 4.77
CA MET A 42 -4.65 -8.34 3.43
C MET A 42 -4.37 -6.83 3.44
N ALA A 43 -5.22 -6.04 4.09
CA ALA A 43 -5.03 -4.59 4.21
C ALA A 43 -3.70 -4.25 4.89
N GLU A 44 -3.35 -4.95 5.98
CA GLU A 44 -2.07 -4.79 6.68
C GLU A 44 -0.87 -5.11 5.78
N ARG A 45 -0.93 -6.20 5.01
CA ARG A 45 0.14 -6.54 4.06
C ARG A 45 0.37 -5.45 3.00
N HIS A 46 -0.71 -4.85 2.48
CA HIS A 46 -0.61 -3.70 1.58
C HIS A 46 -0.03 -2.47 2.29
N GLN A 47 -0.38 -2.21 3.56
CA GLN A 47 0.23 -1.13 4.36
C GLN A 47 1.73 -1.30 4.57
N LEU A 48 2.18 -2.52 4.86
CA LEU A 48 3.62 -2.83 4.97
C LEU A 48 4.34 -2.62 3.64
N ARG A 49 3.69 -2.97 2.53
CA ARG A 49 4.24 -2.76 1.19
C ARG A 49 4.36 -1.29 0.83
N ILE A 50 3.37 -0.47 1.17
CA ILE A 50 3.44 1.00 1.04
C ILE A 50 4.65 1.52 1.81
N ALA A 51 4.82 1.14 3.08
CA ALA A 51 5.94 1.59 3.90
C ALA A 51 7.30 1.21 3.27
N ALA A 52 7.41 -0.01 2.72
CA ALA A 52 8.62 -0.46 2.03
C ALA A 52 8.89 0.34 0.74
N LEU A 53 7.86 0.56 -0.09
CA LEU A 53 7.98 1.32 -1.33
C LEU A 53 8.28 2.80 -1.07
N SER A 54 7.64 3.42 -0.07
CA SER A 54 7.93 4.79 0.33
C SER A 54 9.34 4.94 0.89
N LYS A 55 9.83 3.96 1.65
CA LYS A 55 11.23 3.93 2.11
C LYS A 55 12.19 3.82 0.93
N TYR A 56 11.96 2.87 0.02
CA TYR A 56 12.76 2.72 -1.19
C TYR A 56 12.76 3.99 -2.05
N PHE A 57 11.60 4.63 -2.22
CA PHE A 57 11.45 5.87 -2.98
C PHE A 57 12.26 7.01 -2.35
N HIS A 58 12.17 7.19 -1.02
CA HIS A 58 12.97 8.20 -0.32
C HIS A 58 14.47 7.92 -0.37
N GLU A 59 14.89 6.65 -0.29
CA GLU A 59 16.30 6.25 -0.39
C GLU A 59 16.85 6.35 -1.82
N SER A 60 15.98 6.31 -2.84
CA SER A 60 16.35 6.30 -4.25
C SER A 60 16.21 7.66 -4.96
N GLY A 61 15.65 8.66 -4.28
CA GLY A 61 15.66 10.06 -4.71
C GLY A 61 17.05 10.70 -4.52
N PRO A 62 17.39 11.78 -5.26
CA PRO A 62 18.68 12.43 -5.11
C PRO A 62 18.79 12.98 -3.68
N ILE A 63 19.96 12.84 -3.06
CA ILE A 63 20.35 13.76 -1.99
C ILE A 63 20.10 15.16 -2.54
N GLN A 64 19.29 15.96 -1.84
CA GLN A 64 18.96 17.34 -2.20
C GLN A 64 20.20 18.13 -2.61
#